data_AF-A0A976KB45-F1
#
_entry.id   AF-A0A976KB45-F1
#
_cell.length_a   1.000
_cell.length_b   1.000
_cell.length_c   1.000
_cell.angle_alpha   90.00
_cell.angle_beta   90.00
_cell.angle_gamma   90.00
#
_symmetry.space_group_name_H-M   'P 1'
#
loop_
_entity.id
_entity.type
_entity.pdbx_description
1 polymer ?
#
loop_
_entity_poly.entity_id
_entity_poly.type
_entity_poly.pdbx_seq_one_letter_code
_entity_poly.pdbx_strand_id
1 'polypeptide(L)'
;MSPAQGPQRKYDWYTVSVDSVKGWTIVLTLIGLVAAGFLSYDWFKQRYLEREVGRVMQEAEDLYQRLATEEGIGSFRSEYSISRDNLEEAQSLAARGEHGDALTSAERARTLLASILNALRHSGSIGEASFISVKGGVEFRRGEQGPWQPAKSRVALQEGDYVKTSGRGSAEIMTADGTVYSVQADTVILVGQGRGGSGASPERTINLEFGWVDLSTSQSPSRVTTPTAEARVRRDSTAVISYDQEQEVGRFATYRGEMEVETRDGERREVAALQQVVQTDTELSQPKPLPSAPVLLEPVDNFETQLGVDERLILTWQPVSGAQRYALQVARNRLFVDNIIDVDDRSRTKATLGLQGEGSFVWRVSALGEEGVKGPWSAPRRFRVVSLRDVAAAAEAQVAGSTPGGSP
;
A
#
# COMPACT_ATOMS: atom_id res chain seq x y z
N MET A 1 7.81 -117.15 -30.44
CA MET A 1 7.68 -116.87 -28.99
C MET A 1 7.98 -115.39 -28.79
N SER A 2 7.02 -114.65 -28.24
CA SER A 2 7.21 -113.30 -27.67
C SER A 2 8.24 -113.34 -26.51
N PRO A 3 8.78 -112.20 -26.06
CA PRO A 3 7.94 -111.29 -25.28
C PRO A 3 7.99 -109.83 -25.73
N ALA A 4 6.84 -109.20 -25.53
CA ALA A 4 6.59 -107.78 -25.55
C ALA A 4 6.96 -107.14 -24.19
N GLN A 5 7.47 -105.91 -24.22
CA GLN A 5 7.42 -104.87 -23.18
C GLN A 5 7.58 -103.55 -23.96
N GLY A 6 6.81 -102.46 -23.85
CA GLY A 6 5.90 -101.84 -22.87
C GLY A 6 6.06 -100.31 -23.12
N PRO A 7 5.04 -99.46 -23.03
CA PRO A 7 5.09 -98.09 -23.57
C PRO A 7 6.04 -97.20 -22.75
N GLN A 8 7.12 -96.71 -23.36
CA GLN A 8 8.03 -95.79 -22.68
C GLN A 8 7.40 -94.39 -22.56
N ARG A 9 7.01 -94.03 -21.33
CA ARG A 9 6.72 -92.63 -20.95
C ARG A 9 8.01 -91.81 -21.10
N LYS A 10 8.01 -90.91 -22.07
CA LYS A 10 9.02 -89.88 -22.24
C LYS A 10 8.91 -88.92 -21.05
N TYR A 11 9.77 -89.06 -20.05
CA TYR A 11 9.99 -88.04 -19.05
C TYR A 11 10.95 -87.01 -19.67
N ASP A 12 10.42 -85.86 -20.08
CA ASP A 12 11.25 -84.69 -20.43
C ASP A 12 11.87 -84.17 -19.14
N TRP A 13 13.10 -84.60 -18.88
CA TRP A 13 13.93 -84.00 -17.85
C TRP A 13 14.48 -82.69 -18.43
N TYR A 14 13.99 -81.56 -17.94
CA TYR A 14 14.60 -80.26 -18.22
C TYR A 14 15.88 -80.14 -17.37
N THR A 15 17.06 -80.30 -17.97
CA THR A 15 18.32 -79.86 -17.34
C THR A 15 18.34 -78.34 -17.31
N VAL A 16 18.02 -77.77 -16.16
CA VAL A 16 18.27 -76.34 -15.93
C VAL A 16 19.75 -76.17 -15.66
N SER A 17 20.43 -75.41 -16.52
CA SER A 17 21.85 -75.05 -16.35
C SER A 17 22.05 -74.34 -15.01
N VAL A 18 23.02 -74.82 -14.23
CA VAL A 18 23.40 -74.25 -12.92
C VAL A 18 23.79 -72.77 -13.06
N ASP A 19 24.34 -72.36 -14.21
CA ASP A 19 24.72 -70.96 -14.48
C ASP A 19 23.49 -70.08 -14.73
N SER A 20 22.43 -70.63 -15.31
CA SER A 20 21.15 -69.92 -15.44
C SER A 20 20.47 -69.71 -14.08
N VAL A 21 20.55 -70.70 -13.18
CA VAL A 21 20.01 -70.57 -11.81
C VAL A 21 20.78 -69.51 -11.01
N LYS A 22 22.12 -69.49 -11.10
CA LYS A 22 22.96 -68.48 -10.43
C LYS A 22 22.63 -67.06 -10.90
N GLY A 23 22.46 -66.85 -12.21
CA GLY A 23 22.06 -65.55 -12.75
C GLY A 23 20.71 -65.07 -12.19
N TRP A 24 19.71 -65.95 -12.15
CA TRP A 24 18.40 -65.62 -11.57
C TRP A 24 18.45 -65.35 -10.06
N THR A 25 19.30 -66.06 -9.30
CA THR A 25 19.47 -65.76 -7.86
C THR A 25 20.06 -64.37 -7.61
N ILE A 26 21.00 -63.91 -8.44
CA ILE A 26 21.59 -62.57 -8.32
C ILE A 26 20.54 -61.49 -8.62
N VAL A 27 19.76 -61.68 -9.69
CA VAL A 27 18.67 -60.75 -10.05
C VAL A 27 17.61 -60.68 -8.96
N LEU A 28 17.17 -61.83 -8.44
CA LEU A 28 16.21 -61.88 -7.33
C LEU A 28 16.77 -61.23 -6.05
N THR A 29 18.06 -61.38 -5.77
CA THR A 29 18.72 -60.74 -4.62
C THR A 29 18.77 -59.23 -4.79
N LEU A 30 19.10 -58.73 -5.99
CA LEU A 30 19.08 -57.30 -6.31
C LEU A 30 17.68 -56.70 -6.18
N ILE A 31 16.65 -57.38 -6.69
CA ILE A 31 15.25 -56.97 -6.52
C ILE A 31 14.88 -56.94 -5.03
N GLY A 32 15.28 -57.95 -4.27
CA GLY A 32 15.08 -58.00 -2.83
C GLY A 32 15.75 -56.84 -2.08
N LEU A 33 16.97 -56.46 -2.46
CA LEU A 33 17.69 -55.32 -1.87
C LEU A 33 17.03 -53.98 -2.22
N VAL A 34 16.57 -53.79 -3.46
CA VAL A 34 15.84 -52.59 -3.87
C VAL A 34 14.51 -52.49 -3.12
N ALA A 35 13.76 -53.59 -3.01
CA ALA A 35 12.50 -53.64 -2.26
C ALA A 35 12.73 -53.37 -0.76
N ALA A 36 13.77 -53.96 -0.15
CA ALA A 36 14.15 -53.68 1.23
C ALA A 36 14.57 -52.22 1.44
N GLY A 37 15.31 -51.64 0.49
CA GLY A 37 15.67 -50.22 0.49
C GLY A 37 14.45 -49.30 0.40
N PHE A 38 13.49 -49.61 -0.47
CA PHE A 38 12.24 -48.85 -0.62
C PHE A 38 11.38 -48.94 0.65
N LEU A 39 11.20 -50.14 1.21
CA LEU A 39 10.45 -50.34 2.46
C LEU A 39 11.13 -49.66 3.64
N SER A 40 12.47 -49.72 3.71
CA SER A 40 13.23 -49.01 4.74
C SER A 40 13.08 -47.49 4.60
N TYR A 41 13.14 -46.96 3.37
CA TYR A 41 12.91 -45.55 3.09
C TYR A 41 11.51 -45.10 3.50
N ASP A 42 10.47 -45.85 3.13
CA ASP A 42 9.08 -45.51 3.49
C ASP A 42 8.86 -45.55 5.01
N TRP A 43 9.40 -46.57 5.68
CA TRP A 43 9.35 -46.69 7.13
C TRP A 43 10.10 -45.55 7.86
N PHE A 44 11.29 -45.17 7.37
CA PHE A 44 12.03 -44.03 7.91
C PHE A 44 11.31 -42.70 7.64
N LYS A 45 10.70 -42.54 6.45
CA LYS A 45 9.93 -41.36 6.07
C LYS A 45 8.71 -41.18 6.97
N GLN A 46 7.95 -42.24 7.23
CA GLN A 46 6.79 -42.19 8.14
C GLN A 46 7.21 -41.81 9.56
N ARG A 47 8.25 -42.44 10.11
CA ARG A 47 8.77 -42.11 11.46
C ARG A 47 9.34 -40.70 11.58
N TYR A 48 9.92 -40.18 10.50
CA TYR A 48 10.40 -38.80 10.47
C TYR A 48 9.24 -37.81 10.51
N LEU A 49 8.23 -38.03 9.66
CA LEU A 49 7.03 -37.18 9.59
C LEU A 49 6.24 -37.19 10.90
N GLU A 50 6.08 -38.34 11.54
CA GLU A 50 5.38 -38.47 12.83
C GLU A 50 6.00 -37.58 13.92
N ARG A 51 7.34 -37.58 14.02
CA ARG A 51 8.07 -36.74 14.99
C ARG A 51 7.95 -35.26 14.65
N GLU A 52 8.04 -34.92 13.37
CA GLU A 52 8.01 -33.54 12.92
C GLU A 52 6.63 -32.89 13.10
N VAL A 53 5.56 -33.64 12.79
CA VAL A 53 4.17 -33.23 13.08
C VAL A 53 4.01 -32.92 14.56
N GLY A 54 4.45 -33.84 15.44
CA GLY A 54 4.37 -33.63 16.89
C GLY A 54 5.10 -32.35 17.35
N ARG A 55 6.29 -32.08 16.81
CA ARG A 55 7.06 -30.87 17.12
C ARG A 55 6.34 -29.60 16.67
N VAL A 56 5.88 -29.54 15.43
CA VAL A 56 5.22 -28.35 14.87
C VAL A 56 3.89 -28.06 15.56
N MET A 57 3.12 -29.10 15.91
CA MET A 57 1.88 -28.95 16.65
C MET A 57 2.11 -28.42 18.07
N GLN A 58 3.17 -28.88 18.75
CA GLN A 58 3.55 -28.33 20.06
C GLN A 58 3.95 -26.85 19.97
N GLU A 59 4.71 -26.46 18.93
CA GLU A 59 5.05 -25.05 18.68
C GLU A 59 3.81 -24.19 18.43
N ALA A 60 2.86 -24.71 17.65
CA ALA A 60 1.59 -24.02 17.39
C ALA A 60 0.77 -23.87 18.68
N GLU A 61 0.66 -24.91 19.51
CA GLU A 61 -0.06 -24.86 20.78
C GLU A 61 0.57 -23.86 21.76
N ASP A 62 1.91 -23.84 21.88
CA ASP A 62 2.61 -22.87 22.71
C ASP A 62 2.36 -21.42 22.25
N LEU A 63 2.35 -21.16 20.94
CA LEU A 63 1.97 -19.86 20.40
C LEU A 63 0.51 -19.49 20.72
N TYR A 64 -0.40 -20.46 20.65
CA TYR A 64 -1.81 -20.28 20.96
C TYR A 64 -2.01 -19.89 22.44
N GLN A 65 -1.37 -20.60 23.37
CA GLN A 65 -1.43 -20.30 24.80
C GLN A 65 -0.84 -18.92 25.14
N ARG A 66 0.26 -18.53 24.49
CA ARG A 66 0.85 -17.19 24.66
C ARG A 66 -0.11 -16.10 24.20
N LEU A 67 -0.70 -16.27 23.01
CA LEU A 67 -1.64 -15.31 22.43
C LEU A 67 -2.93 -15.15 23.24
N ALA A 68 -3.38 -16.19 23.95
CA ALA A 68 -4.54 -16.11 24.83
C ALA A 68 -4.36 -15.13 26.00
N THR A 69 -3.11 -14.82 26.38
CA THR A 69 -2.77 -13.90 27.47
C THR A 69 -2.38 -12.49 27.00
N GLU A 70 -2.28 -12.26 25.69
CA GLU A 70 -1.87 -10.97 25.11
C GLU A 70 -3.05 -10.00 24.97
N GLU A 71 -2.85 -8.73 25.35
CA GLU A 71 -3.82 -7.66 25.11
C GLU A 71 -3.92 -7.34 23.61
N GLY A 72 -5.14 -7.07 23.12
CA GLY A 72 -5.36 -6.68 21.71
C GLY A 72 -5.64 -7.83 20.74
N ILE A 73 -5.71 -9.08 21.19
CA ILE A 73 -6.09 -10.25 20.37
C ILE A 73 -7.45 -10.11 19.67
N GLY A 74 -8.33 -9.23 20.17
CA GLY A 74 -9.66 -8.97 19.62
C GLY A 74 -9.68 -8.55 18.15
N SER A 75 -8.63 -7.90 17.65
CA SER A 75 -8.50 -7.48 16.25
C SER A 75 -8.20 -8.63 15.28
N PHE A 76 -7.75 -9.79 15.79
CA PHE A 76 -7.35 -10.97 15.01
C PHE A 76 -8.25 -12.19 15.28
N ARG A 77 -9.49 -11.97 15.74
CA ARG A 77 -10.39 -13.05 16.18
C ARG A 77 -10.64 -14.10 15.09
N SER A 78 -10.70 -13.70 13.82
CA SER A 78 -10.93 -14.60 12.69
C SER A 78 -9.71 -15.46 12.38
N GLU A 79 -8.52 -14.87 12.34
CA GLU A 79 -7.26 -15.55 12.08
C GLU A 79 -6.91 -16.49 13.23
N TYR A 80 -7.24 -16.08 14.46
CA TYR A 80 -7.10 -16.90 15.66
C TYR A 80 -8.03 -18.13 15.62
N SER A 81 -9.29 -17.98 15.20
CA SER A 81 -10.20 -19.13 15.03
C SER A 81 -9.77 -20.05 13.89
N ILE A 82 -9.33 -19.51 12.75
CA ILE A 82 -8.83 -20.29 11.62
C ILE A 82 -7.59 -21.11 12.03
N SER A 83 -6.69 -20.52 12.82
CA SER A 83 -5.50 -21.23 13.32
C SER A 83 -5.88 -22.41 14.21
N ARG A 84 -6.93 -22.26 15.02
CA ARG A 84 -7.48 -23.34 15.85
C ARG A 84 -8.06 -24.46 15.01
N ASP A 85 -8.87 -24.13 14.01
CA ASP A 85 -9.46 -25.12 13.10
C ASP A 85 -8.36 -25.94 12.39
N ASN A 86 -7.30 -25.28 11.90
CA ASN A 86 -6.14 -25.96 11.28
C ASN A 86 -5.39 -26.88 12.27
N LEU A 87 -5.34 -26.52 13.56
CA LEU A 87 -4.68 -27.34 14.59
C LEU A 87 -5.51 -28.59 14.93
N GLU A 88 -6.84 -28.43 15.03
CA GLU A 88 -7.79 -29.54 15.21
C GLU A 88 -7.77 -30.49 14.00
N GLU A 89 -7.69 -29.93 12.78
CA GLU A 89 -7.52 -30.70 11.54
C GLU A 89 -6.20 -31.49 11.54
N ALA A 90 -5.09 -30.86 11.94
CA ALA A 90 -3.79 -31.53 12.06
C ALA A 90 -3.83 -32.71 13.06
N GLN A 91 -4.51 -32.55 14.20
CA GLN A 91 -4.70 -33.63 15.20
C GLN A 91 -5.47 -34.81 14.62
N SER A 92 -6.56 -34.53 13.89
CA SER A 92 -7.38 -35.56 13.23
C SER A 92 -6.61 -36.32 12.15
N LEU A 93 -5.85 -35.62 11.30
CA LEU A 93 -5.03 -36.21 10.25
C LEU A 93 -3.90 -37.07 10.83
N ALA A 94 -3.24 -36.58 11.89
CA ALA A 94 -2.19 -37.33 12.58
C ALA A 94 -2.73 -38.61 13.21
N ALA A 95 -3.93 -38.58 13.81
CA ALA A 95 -4.59 -39.75 14.37
C ALA A 95 -4.96 -40.81 13.31
N ARG A 96 -5.17 -40.39 12.06
CA ARG A 96 -5.42 -41.26 10.91
C ARG A 96 -4.14 -41.80 10.24
N GLY A 97 -2.96 -41.37 10.69
CA GLY A 97 -1.67 -41.74 10.08
C GLY A 97 -1.33 -40.94 8.82
N GLU A 98 -2.11 -39.91 8.48
CA GLU A 98 -1.90 -39.03 7.33
C GLU A 98 -0.89 -37.92 7.67
N HIS A 99 0.33 -38.30 8.05
CA HIS A 99 1.32 -37.38 8.63
C HIS A 99 1.77 -36.25 7.68
N GLY A 100 1.69 -36.42 6.37
CA GLY A 100 2.04 -35.37 5.40
C GLY A 100 1.03 -34.21 5.40
N ASP A 101 -0.26 -34.53 5.40
CA ASP A 101 -1.34 -33.55 5.44
C ASP A 101 -1.48 -32.94 6.83
N ALA A 102 -1.25 -33.75 7.88
CA ALA A 102 -1.17 -33.27 9.25
C ALA A 102 -0.07 -32.20 9.42
N LEU A 103 1.11 -32.42 8.82
CA LEU A 103 2.22 -31.46 8.87
C LEU A 103 1.84 -30.15 8.19
N THR A 104 1.24 -30.23 7.01
CA THR A 104 0.81 -29.04 6.24
C THR A 104 -0.19 -28.21 7.04
N SER A 105 -1.17 -28.86 7.68
CA SER A 105 -2.19 -28.19 8.49
C SER A 105 -1.58 -27.57 9.76
N ALA A 106 -0.66 -28.29 10.42
CA ALA A 106 0.07 -27.79 11.58
C ALA A 106 0.97 -26.58 11.24
N GLU A 107 1.64 -26.59 10.09
CA GLU A 107 2.47 -25.46 9.61
C GLU A 107 1.63 -24.22 9.31
N ARG A 108 0.43 -24.38 8.73
CA ARG A 108 -0.51 -23.27 8.52
C ARG A 108 -0.93 -22.63 9.85
N ALA A 109 -1.33 -23.46 10.81
CA ALA A 109 -1.68 -23.00 12.16
C ALA A 109 -0.53 -22.23 12.80
N ARG A 110 0.68 -22.83 12.83
CA ARG A 110 1.88 -22.19 13.39
C ARG A 110 2.20 -20.86 12.71
N THR A 111 2.13 -20.81 11.38
CA THR A 111 2.48 -19.61 10.61
C THR A 111 1.52 -18.47 10.87
N LEU A 112 0.21 -18.76 10.92
CA LEU A 112 -0.80 -17.77 11.25
C LEU A 112 -0.62 -17.25 12.68
N LEU A 113 -0.45 -18.14 13.67
CA LEU A 113 -0.21 -17.74 15.07
C LEU A 113 1.07 -16.93 15.23
N ALA A 114 2.15 -17.31 14.56
CA ALA A 114 3.40 -16.55 14.56
C ALA A 114 3.22 -15.16 13.92
N SER A 115 2.42 -15.06 12.86
CA SER A 115 2.11 -13.77 12.21
C SER A 115 1.27 -12.86 13.12
N ILE A 116 0.30 -13.41 13.86
CA ILE A 116 -0.50 -12.67 14.85
C ILE A 116 0.39 -12.21 15.99
N LEU A 117 1.22 -13.09 16.56
CA LEU A 117 2.13 -12.72 17.64
C LEU A 117 3.14 -11.66 17.19
N ASN A 118 3.65 -11.76 15.97
CA ASN A 118 4.52 -10.75 15.41
C ASN A 118 3.76 -9.43 15.20
N ALA A 119 2.53 -9.48 14.68
CA ALA A 119 1.68 -8.32 14.55
C ALA A 119 1.36 -7.67 15.90
N LEU A 120 1.10 -8.45 16.96
CA LEU A 120 0.84 -7.96 18.32
C LEU A 120 2.08 -7.37 19.01
N ARG A 121 3.25 -8.00 18.85
CA ARG A 121 4.53 -7.43 19.31
C ARG A 121 4.85 -6.11 18.62
N HIS A 122 4.47 -6.00 17.35
CA HIS A 122 4.53 -4.76 16.60
C HIS A 122 3.21 -3.95 16.70
N SER A 123 2.24 -4.38 17.51
CA SER A 123 0.95 -3.70 17.72
C SER A 123 0.99 -2.76 18.93
N GLY A 124 1.95 -2.96 19.84
CA GLY A 124 2.46 -1.85 20.67
C GLY A 124 3.11 -0.74 19.83
N SER A 125 3.22 -0.97 18.50
CA SER A 125 3.72 -0.05 17.48
C SER A 125 2.86 -0.07 16.21
N ILE A 126 1.52 -0.24 16.30
CA ILE A 126 0.68 0.15 15.14
C ILE A 126 0.95 1.63 14.96
N GLY A 127 1.64 2.02 13.87
CA GLY A 127 1.79 3.42 13.53
C GLY A 127 0.40 4.03 13.48
N GLU A 128 0.11 4.95 14.40
CA GLU A 128 -1.15 5.70 14.41
C GLU A 128 -1.37 6.42 13.08
N ALA A 129 -0.25 6.75 12.44
CA ALA A 129 -0.13 7.11 11.05
C ALA A 129 1.04 6.39 10.37
N SER A 130 1.05 6.38 9.05
CA SER A 130 2.18 5.86 8.26
C SER A 130 2.36 6.69 7.00
N PHE A 131 3.61 6.86 6.57
CA PHE A 131 3.88 7.46 5.27
C PHE A 131 3.38 6.53 4.16
N ILE A 132 2.48 6.99 3.30
CA ILE A 132 2.09 6.24 2.10
C ILE A 132 2.98 6.61 0.91
N SER A 133 3.26 7.89 0.74
CA SER A 133 4.08 8.43 -0.34
C SER A 133 5.06 9.45 0.22
N VAL A 134 6.31 9.41 -0.26
CA VAL A 134 7.33 10.40 0.07
C VAL A 134 8.04 10.82 -1.22
N LYS A 135 8.17 12.13 -1.46
CA LYS A 135 8.96 12.68 -2.56
C LYS A 135 9.83 13.84 -2.09
N GLY A 136 11.07 13.85 -2.59
CA GLY A 136 12.05 14.88 -2.30
C GLY A 136 12.54 14.85 -0.85
N GLY A 137 12.87 16.03 -0.31
CA GLY A 137 13.44 16.16 1.04
C GLY A 137 12.36 16.07 2.12
N VAL A 138 12.18 14.88 2.68
CA VAL A 138 11.28 14.64 3.82
C VAL A 138 12.04 13.93 4.91
N GLU A 139 11.97 14.49 6.11
CA GLU A 139 12.61 13.94 7.30
C GLU A 139 11.56 13.76 8.39
N PHE A 140 11.77 12.79 9.27
CA PHE A 140 11.00 12.62 10.48
C PHE A 140 11.93 12.41 11.67
N ARG A 141 11.44 12.72 12.87
CA ARG A 141 12.16 12.56 14.13
C ARG A 141 11.26 11.88 15.13
N ARG A 142 11.80 10.91 15.86
CA ARG A 142 11.10 10.24 16.97
C ARG A 142 11.13 11.10 18.22
N GLY A 143 9.95 11.54 18.68
CA GLY A 143 9.84 12.44 19.83
C GLY A 143 10.56 13.79 19.64
N GLU A 144 10.75 14.52 20.74
CA GLU A 144 11.38 15.84 20.72
C GLU A 144 12.92 15.80 20.57
N GLN A 145 13.57 14.78 21.13
CA GLN A 145 15.04 14.71 21.24
C GLN A 145 15.70 13.71 20.28
N GLY A 146 14.93 13.00 19.47
CA GLY A 146 15.48 12.05 18.52
C GLY A 146 16.33 12.70 17.41
N PRO A 147 17.17 11.94 16.69
CA PRO A 147 17.80 12.44 15.48
C PRO A 147 16.76 12.54 14.33
N TRP A 148 16.93 13.54 13.47
CA TRP A 148 16.22 13.60 12.19
C TRP A 148 16.69 12.47 11.28
N GLN A 149 15.74 11.79 10.64
CA GLN A 149 15.95 10.64 9.77
C GLN A 149 15.19 10.85 8.46
N PRO A 150 15.73 10.43 7.31
CA PRO A 150 15.02 10.51 6.05
C PRO A 150 13.77 9.63 6.09
N ALA A 151 12.63 10.21 5.70
CA ALA A 151 11.37 9.49 5.62
C ALA A 151 11.33 8.57 4.40
N LYS A 152 10.65 7.43 4.55
CA LYS A 152 10.40 6.47 3.47
C LYS A 152 8.95 6.03 3.53
N SER A 153 8.39 5.64 2.38
CA SER A 153 7.08 5.01 2.33
C SER A 153 7.02 3.79 3.27
N ARG A 154 5.84 3.58 3.86
CA ARG A 154 5.48 2.55 4.84
C ARG A 154 6.15 2.66 6.21
N VAL A 155 6.93 3.71 6.46
CA VAL A 155 7.42 3.99 7.82
C VAL A 155 6.23 4.45 8.67
N ALA A 156 6.02 3.74 9.78
CA ALA A 156 5.04 4.06 10.80
C ALA A 156 5.48 5.29 11.61
N LEU A 157 4.56 6.21 11.81
CA LEU A 157 4.65 7.37 12.69
C LEU A 157 3.90 7.09 14.00
N GLN A 158 4.45 7.62 15.07
CA GLN A 158 3.90 7.54 16.43
C GLN A 158 3.58 8.94 16.93
N GLU A 159 2.74 9.02 17.97
CA GLU A 159 2.59 10.25 18.72
C GLU A 159 3.95 10.80 19.16
N GLY A 160 4.09 12.13 19.08
CA GLY A 160 5.31 12.83 19.44
C GLY A 160 6.30 12.92 18.27
N ASP A 161 6.05 12.21 17.17
CA ASP A 161 6.91 12.28 15.99
C ASP A 161 6.72 13.59 15.24
N TYR A 162 7.85 14.20 14.90
CA TYR A 162 7.89 15.36 14.02
C TYR A 162 8.11 14.90 12.59
N VAL A 163 7.44 15.56 11.65
CA VAL A 163 7.68 15.42 10.21
C VAL A 163 7.99 16.79 9.63
N LYS A 164 9.05 16.88 8.84
CA LYS A 164 9.50 18.11 8.17
C LYS A 164 9.67 17.83 6.68
N THR A 165 9.11 18.70 5.85
CA THR A 165 9.35 18.72 4.41
C THR A 165 10.18 19.95 4.05
N SER A 166 11.10 19.80 3.10
CA SER A 166 11.84 20.93 2.52
C SER A 166 11.04 21.62 1.42
N GLY A 167 11.55 22.72 0.86
CA GLY A 167 10.94 23.42 -0.29
C GLY A 167 10.80 22.59 -1.57
N ARG A 168 11.39 21.39 -1.61
CA ARG A 168 11.18 20.39 -2.66
C ARG A 168 10.79 19.05 -2.06
N GLY A 169 10.04 19.06 -0.97
CA GLY A 169 9.60 17.87 -0.24
C GLY A 169 8.08 17.81 -0.17
N SER A 170 7.50 16.63 -0.29
CA SER A 170 6.11 16.40 0.06
C SER A 170 5.91 14.97 0.50
N ALA A 171 5.00 14.77 1.46
CA ALA A 171 4.66 13.47 1.99
C ALA A 171 3.15 13.32 2.14
N GLU A 172 2.65 12.13 1.84
CA GLU A 172 1.31 11.72 2.23
C GLU A 172 1.41 10.78 3.41
N ILE A 173 0.62 11.05 4.44
CA ILE A 173 0.53 10.30 5.68
C ILE A 173 -0.91 9.80 5.80
N MET A 174 -1.08 8.49 6.02
CA MET A 174 -2.38 7.89 6.23
C MET A 174 -2.47 7.39 7.67
N THR A 175 -3.54 7.78 8.35
CA THR A 175 -3.87 7.31 9.69
C THR A 175 -4.69 6.03 9.65
N ALA A 176 -4.76 5.32 10.77
CA ALA A 176 -5.47 4.05 10.85
C ALA A 176 -7.01 4.14 10.63
N ASP A 177 -7.62 5.33 10.73
CA ASP A 177 -9.03 5.57 10.35
C ASP A 177 -9.24 5.89 8.86
N GLY A 178 -8.17 5.87 8.06
CA GLY A 178 -8.22 6.18 6.64
C GLY A 178 -8.21 7.67 6.32
N THR A 179 -8.01 8.55 7.31
CA THR A 179 -7.73 9.96 7.02
C THR A 179 -6.36 10.07 6.34
N VAL A 180 -6.30 10.84 5.26
CA VAL A 180 -5.06 11.08 4.52
C VAL A 180 -4.68 12.55 4.68
N TYR A 181 -3.46 12.80 5.13
CA TYR A 181 -2.83 14.11 5.22
C TYR A 181 -1.76 14.22 4.14
N SER A 182 -1.86 15.23 3.30
CA SER A 182 -0.82 15.61 2.34
C SER A 182 -0.06 16.81 2.89
N VAL A 183 1.15 16.56 3.36
CA VAL A 183 2.10 17.56 3.86
C VAL A 183 2.85 18.15 2.65
N GLN A 184 2.64 19.44 2.39
CA GLN A 184 3.23 20.16 1.26
C GLN A 184 4.69 20.51 1.55
N ALA A 185 5.34 21.23 0.63
CA ALA A 185 6.68 21.76 0.83
C ALA A 185 6.74 22.77 1.99
N ASP A 186 7.92 22.94 2.57
CA ASP A 186 8.22 23.89 3.66
C ASP A 186 7.21 23.81 4.82
N THR A 187 6.97 22.59 5.29
CA THR A 187 5.96 22.30 6.32
C THR A 187 6.56 21.48 7.45
N VAL A 188 6.19 21.83 8.69
CA VAL A 188 6.52 21.06 9.89
C VAL A 188 5.24 20.71 10.61
N ILE A 189 5.08 19.41 10.88
CA ILE A 189 3.98 18.90 11.69
C ILE A 189 4.50 18.03 12.83
N LEU A 190 3.70 17.95 13.87
CA LEU A 190 3.82 17.02 14.99
C LEU A 190 2.59 16.11 15.00
N VAL A 191 2.83 14.80 15.02
CA VAL A 191 1.76 13.80 15.19
C VAL A 191 1.34 13.80 16.66
N GLY A 192 0.10 14.21 16.95
CA GLY A 192 -0.41 14.34 18.31
C GLY A 192 -1.50 13.31 18.65
N GLN A 193 -1.70 13.08 19.95
CA GLN A 193 -2.83 12.28 20.43
C GLN A 193 -4.16 13.03 20.29
N GLY A 194 -5.19 12.25 20.03
CA GLY A 194 -6.57 12.66 20.27
C GLY A 194 -6.98 12.45 21.70
N ARG A 195 -7.38 13.50 22.41
CA ARG A 195 -8.10 13.34 23.68
C ARG A 195 -9.51 12.83 23.38
N GLY A 196 -9.71 11.51 23.49
CA GLY A 196 -11.03 10.91 23.52
C GLY A 196 -11.67 11.09 24.90
N GLY A 197 -12.90 11.62 24.95
CA GLY A 197 -13.74 11.50 26.14
C GLY A 197 -14.08 10.03 26.39
N SER A 198 -14.34 9.67 27.66
CA SER A 198 -14.65 8.31 28.11
C SER A 198 -15.70 7.63 27.20
N GLY A 199 -15.26 6.72 26.33
CA GLY A 199 -16.13 5.95 25.42
C GLY A 199 -16.20 6.41 23.96
N ALA A 200 -15.53 7.50 23.56
CA ALA A 200 -15.39 7.90 22.16
C ALA A 200 -14.04 7.46 21.58
N SER A 201 -13.99 7.08 20.30
CA SER A 201 -12.73 6.87 19.60
C SER A 201 -11.89 8.16 19.66
N PRO A 202 -10.59 8.09 20.01
CA PRO A 202 -9.76 9.28 20.13
C PRO A 202 -9.72 10.05 18.79
N GLU A 203 -10.11 11.32 18.82
CA GLU A 203 -10.07 12.22 17.65
C GLU A 203 -8.62 12.58 17.33
N ARG A 204 -8.05 12.01 16.27
CA ARG A 204 -6.62 12.23 15.93
C ARG A 204 -6.31 13.71 15.73
N THR A 205 -5.18 14.15 16.28
CA THR A 205 -4.72 15.54 16.21
C THR A 205 -3.41 15.63 15.42
N ILE A 206 -3.37 16.44 14.37
CA ILE A 206 -2.11 16.88 13.76
C ILE A 206 -1.83 18.30 14.24
N ASN A 207 -0.66 18.51 14.84
CA ASN A 207 -0.21 19.84 15.20
C ASN A 207 0.62 20.39 14.03
N LEU A 208 0.10 21.40 13.34
CA LEU A 208 0.79 22.13 12.28
C LEU A 208 1.56 23.28 12.91
N GLU A 209 2.89 23.20 12.93
CA GLU A 209 3.73 24.29 13.44
C GLU A 209 3.77 25.44 12.44
N PHE A 210 3.95 25.12 11.16
CA PHE A 210 3.86 26.04 10.02
C PHE A 210 3.81 25.27 8.69
N GLY A 211 3.39 25.95 7.63
CA GLY A 211 3.33 25.41 6.27
C GLY A 211 1.90 25.05 5.87
N TRP A 212 1.74 24.02 5.04
CA TRP A 212 0.47 23.66 4.41
C TRP A 212 0.18 22.16 4.52
N VAL A 213 -1.03 21.84 4.98
CA VAL A 213 -1.54 20.48 5.09
C VAL A 213 -2.90 20.41 4.42
N ASP A 214 -3.01 19.54 3.42
CA ASP A 214 -4.30 19.13 2.89
C ASP A 214 -4.75 17.87 3.63
N LEU A 215 -6.02 17.75 3.98
CA LEU A 215 -6.55 16.54 4.60
C LEU A 215 -7.85 16.08 3.97
N SER A 216 -8.02 14.77 3.90
CA SER A 216 -9.26 14.12 3.47
C SER A 216 -9.68 13.10 4.52
N THR A 217 -10.83 13.36 5.15
CA THR A 217 -11.45 12.45 6.12
C THR A 217 -12.41 11.50 5.40
N SER A 218 -12.61 10.32 5.99
CA SER A 218 -13.57 9.32 5.51
C SER A 218 -14.58 9.02 6.61
N GLN A 219 -14.30 8.06 7.48
CA GLN A 219 -15.28 7.61 8.48
C GLN A 219 -15.27 8.44 9.78
N SER A 220 -14.13 9.04 10.11
CA SER A 220 -13.89 9.74 11.37
C SER A 220 -13.58 11.22 11.13
N PRO A 221 -13.99 12.12 12.04
CA PRO A 221 -13.49 13.49 12.05
C PRO A 221 -11.99 13.51 12.36
N SER A 222 -11.34 14.61 11.99
CA SER A 222 -9.93 14.88 12.25
C SER A 222 -9.75 16.27 12.82
N ARG A 223 -8.77 16.42 13.71
CA ARG A 223 -8.39 17.68 14.32
C ARG A 223 -7.03 18.12 13.81
N VAL A 224 -6.90 19.38 13.44
CA VAL A 224 -5.62 19.99 13.10
C VAL A 224 -5.46 21.24 13.95
N THR A 225 -4.41 21.27 14.76
CA THR A 225 -4.10 22.39 15.66
C THR A 225 -2.99 23.21 15.03
N THR A 226 -3.19 24.50 14.89
CA THR A 226 -2.14 25.48 14.60
C THR A 226 -1.76 26.17 15.91
N PRO A 227 -0.68 26.98 15.97
CA PRO A 227 -0.38 27.72 17.18
C PRO A 227 -1.59 28.52 17.66
N THR A 228 -2.30 29.24 16.80
CA THR A 228 -3.33 30.23 17.16
C THR A 228 -4.78 29.72 17.12
N ALA A 229 -5.05 28.62 16.42
CA ALA A 229 -6.40 28.07 16.27
C ALA A 229 -6.42 26.56 16.10
N GLU A 230 -7.56 25.96 16.42
CA GLU A 230 -7.87 24.55 16.24
C GLU A 230 -8.95 24.37 15.17
N ALA A 231 -8.71 23.49 14.21
CA ALA A 231 -9.65 23.13 13.16
C ALA A 231 -10.15 21.70 13.36
N ARG A 232 -11.48 21.54 13.46
CA ARG A 232 -12.16 20.25 13.52
C ARG A 232 -12.83 19.99 12.17
N VAL A 233 -12.20 19.14 11.37
CA VAL A 233 -12.72 18.70 10.07
C VAL A 233 -13.64 17.51 10.31
N ARG A 234 -14.89 17.61 9.87
CA ARG A 234 -15.86 16.52 10.04
C ARG A 234 -15.48 15.32 9.18
N ARG A 235 -16.19 14.20 9.35
CA ARG A 235 -16.08 13.03 8.46
C ARG A 235 -16.47 13.39 7.01
N ASP A 236 -16.10 12.55 6.05
CA ASP A 236 -16.41 12.71 4.61
C ASP A 236 -16.08 14.11 4.04
N SER A 237 -15.02 14.75 4.55
CA SER A 237 -14.67 16.13 4.25
C SER A 237 -13.26 16.23 3.64
N THR A 238 -13.02 17.28 2.88
CA THR A 238 -11.71 17.64 2.34
C THR A 238 -11.44 19.08 2.68
N ALA A 239 -10.33 19.34 3.36
CA ALA A 239 -9.95 20.66 3.82
C ALA A 239 -8.46 20.93 3.55
N VAL A 240 -8.10 22.20 3.59
CA VAL A 240 -6.72 22.69 3.49
C VAL A 240 -6.50 23.67 4.61
N ILE A 241 -5.41 23.47 5.33
CA ILE A 241 -5.03 24.26 6.48
C ILE A 241 -3.59 24.72 6.28
N SER A 242 -3.37 26.02 6.42
CA SER A 242 -2.04 26.60 6.36
C SER A 242 -1.80 27.53 7.52
N TYR A 243 -0.57 27.58 8.01
CA TYR A 243 -0.15 28.54 9.01
C TYR A 243 1.17 29.18 8.61
N ASP A 244 1.16 30.51 8.50
CA ASP A 244 2.35 31.32 8.28
C ASP A 244 2.88 31.81 9.63
N GLN A 245 4.08 31.34 10.01
CA GLN A 245 4.68 31.67 11.29
C GLN A 245 5.20 33.12 11.36
N GLU A 246 5.62 33.71 10.24
CA GLU A 246 6.16 35.08 10.23
C GLU A 246 5.04 36.11 10.37
N GLN A 247 3.88 35.82 9.78
CA GLN A 247 2.71 36.69 9.84
C GLN A 247 1.74 36.33 10.96
N GLU A 248 1.91 35.17 11.61
CA GLU A 248 0.98 34.60 12.60
C GLU A 248 -0.46 34.44 12.04
N VAL A 249 -0.56 34.11 10.74
CA VAL A 249 -1.83 33.98 10.01
C VAL A 249 -2.14 32.53 9.68
N GLY A 250 -3.26 32.04 10.20
CA GLY A 250 -3.88 30.78 9.82
C GLY A 250 -4.88 30.95 8.67
N ARG A 251 -4.88 30.03 7.70
CA ARG A 251 -5.94 29.94 6.67
C ARG A 251 -6.55 28.56 6.69
N PHE A 252 -7.87 28.53 6.71
CA PHE A 252 -8.66 27.32 6.89
C PHE A 252 -9.72 27.26 5.80
N ALA A 253 -9.57 26.34 4.86
CA ALA A 253 -10.43 26.20 3.69
C ALA A 253 -11.07 24.82 3.66
N THR A 254 -12.38 24.76 3.41
CA THR A 254 -13.10 23.50 3.20
C THR A 254 -13.42 23.36 1.72
N TYR A 255 -12.91 22.33 1.07
CA TYR A 255 -13.20 22.03 -0.34
C TYR A 255 -14.45 21.17 -0.50
N ARG A 256 -14.68 20.24 0.44
CA ARG A 256 -15.88 19.39 0.52
C ARG A 256 -16.22 19.16 1.98
N GLY A 257 -17.52 19.06 2.29
CA GLY A 257 -18.00 18.81 3.64
C GLY A 257 -17.98 20.08 4.48
N GLU A 258 -17.56 19.96 5.74
CA GLU A 258 -17.59 21.07 6.69
C GLU A 258 -16.46 20.96 7.72
N MET A 259 -16.06 22.11 8.25
CA MET A 259 -15.04 22.26 9.27
C MET A 259 -15.47 23.33 10.27
N GLU A 260 -15.17 23.13 11.55
CA GLU A 260 -15.27 24.18 12.57
C GLU A 260 -13.87 24.66 12.91
N VAL A 261 -13.67 25.97 12.98
CA VAL A 261 -12.41 26.59 13.42
C VAL A 261 -12.67 27.32 14.73
N GLU A 262 -11.83 27.08 15.73
CA GLU A 262 -11.89 27.68 17.06
C GLU A 262 -10.56 28.36 17.38
N THR A 263 -10.56 29.65 17.72
CA THR A 263 -9.34 30.35 18.18
C THR A 263 -9.06 30.05 19.64
N ARG A 264 -7.85 30.39 20.12
CA ARG A 264 -7.49 30.25 21.55
C ARG A 264 -8.45 30.97 22.51
N ASP A 265 -9.07 32.06 22.07
CA ASP A 265 -10.00 32.86 22.88
C ASP A 265 -11.44 32.32 22.81
N GLY A 266 -11.65 31.21 22.09
CA GLY A 266 -12.94 30.53 21.98
C GLY A 266 -13.86 31.09 20.90
N GLU A 267 -13.40 31.99 20.03
CA GLU A 267 -14.17 32.37 18.85
C GLU A 267 -14.29 31.17 17.92
N ARG A 268 -15.52 30.81 17.54
CA ARG A 268 -15.81 29.68 16.66
C ARG A 268 -16.41 30.13 15.34
N ARG A 269 -16.02 29.48 14.25
CA ARG A 269 -16.63 29.66 12.94
C ARG A 269 -16.80 28.35 12.20
N GLU A 270 -17.98 28.14 11.65
CA GLU A 270 -18.21 27.07 10.69
C GLU A 270 -17.72 27.50 9.30
N VAL A 271 -17.07 26.57 8.61
CA VAL A 271 -16.49 26.71 7.28
C VAL A 271 -17.09 25.62 6.41
N ALA A 272 -18.13 25.97 5.67
CA ALA A 272 -18.84 25.04 4.80
C ALA A 272 -18.03 24.76 3.52
N ALA A 273 -18.50 23.80 2.71
CA ALA A 273 -17.88 23.47 1.44
C ALA A 273 -17.70 24.70 0.53
N LEU A 274 -16.53 24.79 -0.09
CA LEU A 274 -16.08 25.92 -0.90
C LEU A 274 -16.10 27.26 -0.14
N GLN A 275 -15.69 27.23 1.13
CA GLN A 275 -15.45 28.43 1.91
C GLN A 275 -14.07 28.41 2.56
N GLN A 276 -13.58 29.60 2.87
CA GLN A 276 -12.36 29.81 3.64
C GLN A 276 -12.61 30.86 4.71
N VAL A 277 -11.98 30.64 5.87
CA VAL A 277 -11.79 31.66 6.90
C VAL A 277 -10.30 31.89 7.11
N VAL A 278 -9.94 33.12 7.45
CA VAL A 278 -8.58 33.52 7.80
C VAL A 278 -8.60 33.89 9.27
N GLN A 279 -7.67 33.32 10.03
CA GLN A 279 -7.39 33.71 11.39
C GLN A 279 -6.23 34.71 11.38
N THR A 280 -6.39 35.80 12.12
CA THR A 280 -5.34 36.79 12.38
C THR A 280 -5.45 37.18 13.85
N ASP A 281 -4.33 37.14 14.56
CA ASP A 281 -4.30 37.31 16.02
C ASP A 281 -5.27 36.35 16.75
N THR A 282 -6.38 36.85 17.28
CA THR A 282 -7.39 36.05 17.97
C THR A 282 -8.75 36.04 17.29
N GLU A 283 -8.85 36.70 16.12
CA GLU A 283 -10.11 36.88 15.37
C GLU A 283 -10.21 35.93 14.17
N LEU A 284 -11.44 35.55 13.83
CA LEU A 284 -11.77 34.85 12.58
C LEU A 284 -12.49 35.75 11.59
N SER A 285 -12.02 35.76 10.35
CA SER A 285 -12.73 36.44 9.25
C SER A 285 -14.12 35.84 9.01
N GLN A 286 -14.99 36.59 8.32
CA GLN A 286 -16.20 35.99 7.74
C GLN A 286 -15.84 34.90 6.72
N PRO A 287 -16.64 33.82 6.62
CA PRO A 287 -16.46 32.81 5.58
C PRO A 287 -16.54 33.44 4.19
N LYS A 288 -15.45 33.34 3.44
CA LYS A 288 -15.33 33.83 2.07
C LYS A 288 -15.50 32.67 1.09
N PRO A 289 -16.30 32.81 0.02
CA PRO A 289 -16.48 31.74 -0.96
C PRO A 289 -15.20 31.47 -1.76
N LEU A 290 -14.98 30.19 -2.06
CA LEU A 290 -13.90 29.70 -2.91
C LEU A 290 -14.43 29.43 -4.33
N PRO A 291 -13.63 29.71 -5.38
CA PRO A 291 -13.98 29.24 -6.71
C PRO A 291 -13.94 27.69 -6.75
N SER A 292 -14.80 27.09 -7.56
CA SER A 292 -14.81 25.63 -7.73
C SER A 292 -13.59 25.12 -8.49
N ALA A 293 -13.31 23.82 -8.41
CA ALA A 293 -12.26 23.20 -9.22
C ALA A 293 -12.56 23.34 -10.74
N PRO A 294 -11.57 23.75 -11.57
CA PRO A 294 -11.73 23.76 -13.01
C PRO A 294 -11.94 22.36 -13.59
N VAL A 295 -12.82 22.24 -14.59
CA VAL A 295 -12.98 20.99 -15.37
C VAL A 295 -11.96 20.98 -16.50
N LEU A 296 -11.06 20.00 -16.50
CA LEU A 296 -10.06 19.84 -17.56
C LEU A 296 -10.73 19.36 -18.86
N LEU A 297 -10.31 19.90 -20.00
CA LEU A 297 -10.88 19.60 -21.31
C LEU A 297 -9.91 18.78 -22.15
N GLU A 298 -8.76 19.37 -22.50
CA GLU A 298 -7.69 18.71 -23.27
C GLU A 298 -6.33 18.86 -22.57
N PRO A 299 -5.41 17.89 -22.77
CA PRO A 299 -5.68 16.59 -23.34
C PRO A 299 -6.62 15.76 -22.45
N VAL A 300 -7.25 14.75 -23.04
CA VAL A 300 -7.99 13.73 -22.28
C VAL A 300 -7.05 12.98 -21.34
N ASP A 301 -7.60 12.33 -20.31
CA ASP A 301 -6.76 11.58 -19.39
C ASP A 301 -6.07 10.40 -20.10
N ASN A 302 -4.81 10.15 -19.75
CA ASN A 302 -3.91 9.17 -20.37
C ASN A 302 -3.65 9.38 -21.87
N PHE A 303 -3.75 10.61 -22.35
CA PHE A 303 -3.38 10.96 -23.72
C PHE A 303 -1.91 10.65 -24.03
N GLU A 304 -1.61 10.18 -25.24
CA GLU A 304 -0.26 9.89 -25.70
C GLU A 304 0.06 10.70 -26.97
N THR A 305 1.27 11.27 -27.02
CA THR A 305 1.78 11.99 -28.20
C THR A 305 3.25 11.69 -28.45
N GLN A 306 3.71 11.99 -29.66
CA GLN A 306 5.04 11.64 -30.14
C GLN A 306 5.94 12.89 -30.22
N LEU A 307 7.13 12.79 -29.62
CA LEU A 307 8.13 13.83 -29.69
C LEU A 307 8.68 13.94 -31.12
N GLY A 308 8.49 15.10 -31.75
CA GLY A 308 8.97 15.41 -33.11
C GLY A 308 7.87 15.52 -34.18
N VAL A 309 6.64 15.09 -33.89
CA VAL A 309 5.47 15.35 -34.75
C VAL A 309 4.74 16.61 -34.26
N ASP A 310 4.48 16.68 -32.94
CA ASP A 310 3.93 17.84 -32.26
C ASP A 310 4.91 18.29 -31.16
N GLU A 311 5.63 19.39 -31.38
CA GLU A 311 6.50 19.97 -30.34
C GLU A 311 5.73 20.73 -29.26
N ARG A 312 4.41 20.86 -29.42
CA ARG A 312 3.55 21.65 -28.53
C ARG A 312 2.31 20.85 -28.14
N LEU A 313 2.08 20.77 -26.84
CA LEU A 313 0.85 20.23 -26.26
C LEU A 313 0.02 21.38 -25.70
N ILE A 314 -1.27 21.44 -26.06
CA ILE A 314 -2.18 22.46 -25.53
C ILE A 314 -2.98 21.83 -24.38
N LEU A 315 -2.87 22.42 -23.20
CA LEU A 315 -3.67 22.12 -22.02
C LEU A 315 -4.84 23.11 -21.99
N THR A 316 -6.08 22.65 -21.87
CA THR A 316 -7.28 23.50 -21.81
C THR A 316 -8.21 23.07 -20.69
N TRP A 317 -8.93 24.03 -20.12
CA TRP A 317 -9.92 23.79 -19.06
C TRP A 317 -11.10 24.77 -19.18
N GLN A 318 -12.21 24.43 -18.54
CA GLN A 318 -13.38 25.29 -18.48
C GLN A 318 -13.11 26.52 -17.59
N PRO A 319 -13.60 27.72 -17.98
CA PRO A 319 -13.56 28.88 -17.10
C PRO A 319 -14.43 28.63 -15.86
N VAL A 320 -13.96 29.10 -14.70
CA VAL A 320 -14.66 29.00 -13.42
C VAL A 320 -15.23 30.36 -13.04
N SER A 321 -16.51 30.38 -12.62
CA SER A 321 -17.15 31.60 -12.14
C SER A 321 -16.45 32.12 -10.88
N GLY A 322 -16.20 33.44 -10.81
CA GLY A 322 -15.47 34.07 -9.71
C GLY A 322 -13.94 33.91 -9.78
N ALA A 323 -13.40 33.17 -10.75
CA ALA A 323 -11.95 33.04 -10.93
C ALA A 323 -11.36 34.27 -11.63
N GLN A 324 -10.37 34.90 -11.01
CA GLN A 324 -9.59 36.00 -11.59
C GLN A 324 -8.33 35.49 -12.31
N ARG A 325 -7.74 34.43 -11.77
CA ARG A 325 -6.52 33.77 -12.25
C ARG A 325 -6.63 32.25 -12.07
N TYR A 326 -5.64 31.52 -12.57
CA TYR A 326 -5.51 30.08 -12.44
C TYR A 326 -4.09 29.73 -12.01
N ALA A 327 -4.00 28.78 -11.09
CA ALA A 327 -2.77 28.06 -10.83
C ALA A 327 -2.70 26.82 -11.71
N LEU A 328 -1.58 26.58 -12.38
CA LEU A 328 -1.31 25.42 -13.22
C LEU A 328 -0.04 24.74 -12.74
N GLN A 329 -0.15 23.44 -12.45
CA GLN A 329 1.00 22.60 -12.16
C GLN A 329 1.13 21.47 -13.19
N VAL A 330 2.36 21.24 -13.66
CA VAL A 330 2.74 20.09 -14.50
C VAL A 330 3.97 19.45 -13.87
N ALA A 331 3.88 18.14 -13.58
CA ALA A 331 4.90 17.40 -12.87
C ALA A 331 5.14 16.01 -13.51
N ARG A 332 6.23 15.36 -13.12
CA ARG A 332 6.49 13.94 -13.43
C ARG A 332 6.01 12.98 -12.35
N ASN A 333 5.52 13.50 -11.23
CA ASN A 333 5.08 12.71 -10.08
C ASN A 333 3.74 13.23 -9.53
N ARG A 334 3.01 12.35 -8.85
CA ARG A 334 1.66 12.64 -8.35
C ARG A 334 1.60 13.59 -7.14
N LEU A 335 2.73 13.78 -6.45
CA LEU A 335 2.82 14.70 -5.32
C LEU A 335 3.14 16.14 -5.77
N PHE A 336 3.31 16.37 -7.08
CA PHE A 336 3.63 17.69 -7.62
C PHE A 336 4.84 18.35 -6.94
N VAL A 337 5.87 17.53 -6.66
CA VAL A 337 7.20 17.97 -6.22
C VAL A 337 8.10 18.17 -7.44
N ASP A 338 8.98 19.18 -7.43
CA ASP A 338 9.87 19.50 -8.56
C ASP A 338 9.10 19.66 -9.89
N ASN A 339 8.07 20.52 -9.85
CA ASN A 339 7.20 20.78 -10.98
C ASN A 339 7.98 21.36 -12.17
N ILE A 340 7.65 20.88 -13.37
CA ILE A 340 8.18 21.42 -14.64
C ILE A 340 7.55 22.78 -14.91
N ILE A 341 6.26 22.89 -14.60
CA ILE A 341 5.52 24.14 -14.63
C ILE A 341 4.85 24.28 -13.27
N ASP A 342 5.08 25.39 -12.61
CA ASP A 342 4.33 25.86 -11.45
C ASP A 342 4.09 27.35 -11.64
N VAL A 343 2.86 27.71 -11.98
CA VAL A 343 2.46 29.10 -12.25
C VAL A 343 1.16 29.36 -11.54
N ASP A 344 1.02 30.52 -10.90
CA ASP A 344 -0.10 30.90 -10.05
C ASP A 344 -0.77 32.22 -10.48
N ASP A 345 -0.49 32.72 -11.69
CA ASP A 345 -1.00 34.02 -12.17
C ASP A 345 -1.64 33.96 -13.56
N ARG A 346 -2.04 32.77 -14.02
CA ARG A 346 -2.56 32.61 -15.40
C ARG A 346 -3.93 33.23 -15.57
N SER A 347 -4.07 34.11 -16.56
CA SER A 347 -5.35 34.74 -16.92
C SER A 347 -6.18 33.95 -17.94
N ARG A 348 -5.55 33.10 -18.75
CA ARG A 348 -6.22 32.34 -19.82
C ARG A 348 -6.56 30.93 -19.35
N THR A 349 -7.54 30.32 -19.99
CA THR A 349 -7.95 28.92 -19.77
C THR A 349 -7.23 27.90 -20.67
N LYS A 350 -6.08 28.30 -21.27
CA LYS A 350 -5.27 27.44 -22.16
C LYS A 350 -3.75 27.62 -22.06
N ALA A 351 -2.99 26.59 -21.74
CA ALA A 351 -1.53 26.64 -21.70
C ALA A 351 -0.92 25.87 -22.86
N THR A 352 0.13 26.41 -23.49
CA THR A 352 0.90 25.70 -24.51
C THR A 352 2.20 25.24 -23.88
N LEU A 353 2.37 23.93 -23.77
CA LEU A 353 3.57 23.29 -23.25
C LEU A 353 4.48 22.91 -24.41
N GLY A 354 5.73 23.37 -24.39
CA GLY A 354 6.78 22.85 -25.27
C GLY A 354 7.25 21.49 -24.76
N LEU A 355 7.14 20.46 -25.60
CA LEU A 355 7.59 19.12 -25.24
C LEU A 355 9.12 19.04 -25.39
N GLN A 356 9.84 19.00 -24.28
CA GLN A 356 11.32 18.94 -24.28
C GLN A 356 11.89 17.56 -23.94
N GLY A 357 11.04 16.55 -23.78
CA GLY A 357 11.48 15.19 -23.51
C GLY A 357 10.34 14.22 -23.37
N GLU A 358 10.68 12.94 -23.45
CA GLU A 358 9.75 11.84 -23.28
C GLU A 358 9.40 11.57 -21.80
N GLY A 359 8.43 10.68 -21.61
CA GLY A 359 8.01 10.16 -20.31
C GLY A 359 6.56 10.49 -19.98
N SER A 360 6.17 10.16 -18.75
CA SER A 360 4.83 10.38 -18.23
C SER A 360 4.78 11.66 -17.40
N PHE A 361 3.74 12.44 -17.62
CA PHE A 361 3.49 13.71 -16.96
C PHE A 361 2.08 13.70 -16.37
N VAL A 362 1.91 14.48 -15.30
CA VAL A 362 0.63 14.74 -14.66
C VAL A 362 0.43 16.24 -14.54
N TRP A 363 -0.80 16.71 -14.71
CA TRP A 363 -1.11 18.12 -14.61
C TRP A 363 -2.45 18.35 -13.90
N ARG A 364 -2.55 19.49 -13.23
CA ARG A 364 -3.76 19.94 -12.53
C ARG A 364 -3.87 21.46 -12.57
N VAL A 365 -5.10 21.95 -12.44
CA VAL A 365 -5.40 23.38 -12.43
C VAL A 365 -6.25 23.72 -11.22
N SER A 366 -5.98 24.83 -10.57
CA SER A 366 -6.84 25.42 -9.53
C SER A 366 -7.25 26.83 -9.96
N ALA A 367 -8.48 27.21 -9.65
CA ALA A 367 -8.97 28.56 -9.85
C ALA A 367 -8.56 29.44 -8.66
N LEU A 368 -8.20 30.68 -8.94
CA LEU A 368 -7.85 31.69 -7.94
C LEU A 368 -8.90 32.79 -7.99
N GLY A 369 -9.57 32.99 -6.86
CA GLY A 369 -10.60 34.00 -6.69
C GLY A 369 -10.04 35.38 -6.35
N GLU A 370 -10.89 36.23 -5.82
CA GLU A 370 -10.51 37.54 -5.31
C GLU A 370 -9.53 37.44 -4.14
N GLU A 371 -8.55 38.35 -4.10
CA GLU A 371 -7.43 38.36 -3.13
C GLU A 371 -6.54 37.11 -3.18
N GLY A 372 -6.51 36.40 -4.33
CA GLY A 372 -5.63 35.24 -4.54
C GLY A 372 -6.11 33.97 -3.82
N VAL A 373 -7.35 33.97 -3.34
CA VAL A 373 -7.93 32.84 -2.61
C VAL A 373 -8.02 31.60 -3.52
N LYS A 374 -7.35 30.52 -3.12
CA LYS A 374 -7.15 29.34 -3.96
C LYS A 374 -8.23 28.28 -3.74
N GLY A 375 -8.97 28.00 -4.81
CA GLY A 375 -9.96 26.92 -4.82
C GLY A 375 -9.32 25.53 -4.90
N PRO A 376 -10.14 24.47 -4.85
CA PRO A 376 -9.65 23.11 -4.97
C PRO A 376 -8.93 22.88 -6.31
N TRP A 377 -7.90 22.04 -6.29
CA TRP A 377 -7.30 21.53 -7.51
C TRP A 377 -8.28 20.64 -8.27
N SER A 378 -8.23 20.69 -9.61
CA SER A 378 -8.88 19.71 -10.47
C SER A 378 -8.36 18.30 -10.19
N ALA A 379 -9.18 17.29 -10.51
CA ALA A 379 -8.66 15.93 -10.62
C ALA A 379 -7.47 15.94 -11.60
N PRO A 380 -6.30 15.39 -11.22
CA PRO A 380 -5.12 15.44 -12.06
C PRO A 380 -5.34 14.58 -13.30
N ARG A 381 -4.88 15.05 -14.45
CA ARG A 381 -4.82 14.26 -15.69
C ARG A 381 -3.41 13.87 -16.04
N ARG A 382 -3.26 12.71 -16.68
CA ARG A 382 -2.00 12.19 -17.17
C ARG A 382 -1.88 12.34 -18.68
N PHE A 383 -0.68 12.61 -19.16
CA PHE A 383 -0.32 12.38 -20.56
C PHE A 383 1.07 11.76 -20.65
N ARG A 384 1.36 11.11 -21.78
CA ARG A 384 2.65 10.48 -22.07
C ARG A 384 3.21 11.03 -23.37
N VAL A 385 4.51 11.29 -23.36
CA VAL A 385 5.28 11.66 -24.55
C VAL A 385 6.23 10.51 -24.85
N VAL A 386 6.17 9.96 -26.06
CA VAL A 386 7.04 8.87 -26.52
C VAL A 386 7.98 9.35 -27.62
N SER A 387 9.18 8.78 -27.72
CA SER A 387 10.04 9.07 -28.87
C SER A 387 9.56 8.36 -30.13
N LEU A 388 9.79 8.98 -31.29
CA LEU A 388 9.54 8.34 -32.59
C LEU A 388 10.36 7.04 -32.79
N ARG A 389 11.52 6.92 -32.13
CA ARG A 389 12.36 5.72 -32.19
C ARG A 389 11.70 4.53 -31.51
N ASP A 390 11.09 4.75 -30.36
CA ASP A 390 10.44 3.68 -29.59
C ASP A 390 9.19 3.16 -30.29
N VAL A 391 8.44 4.05 -30.96
CA VAL A 391 7.27 3.66 -31.76
C VAL A 391 7.68 2.80 -32.96
N ALA A 392 8.76 3.17 -33.66
CA ALA A 392 9.29 2.39 -34.78
C ALA A 392 9.77 1.00 -34.35
N ALA A 393 10.50 0.91 -33.23
CA ALA A 393 10.97 -0.36 -32.67
C ALA A 393 9.81 -1.26 -32.21
N ALA A 394 8.76 -0.70 -31.61
CA ALA A 394 7.56 -1.44 -31.21
C ALA A 394 6.78 -1.98 -32.42
N ALA A 395 6.68 -1.17 -33.49
CA ALA A 395 6.05 -1.60 -34.74
C ALA A 395 6.84 -2.71 -35.44
N GLU A 396 8.17 -2.61 -35.49
CA GLU A 396 9.03 -3.67 -36.05
C GLU A 396 8.93 -4.98 -35.24
N ALA A 397 8.86 -4.90 -33.91
CA ALA A 397 8.70 -6.07 -33.05
C ALA A 397 7.33 -6.76 -33.23
N GLN A 398 6.25 -5.99 -33.43
CA GLN A 398 4.93 -6.55 -33.73
C GLN A 398 4.87 -7.22 -35.11
N VAL A 399 5.54 -6.64 -36.11
CA VAL A 399 5.64 -7.23 -37.45
C VAL A 399 6.47 -8.52 -37.41
N ALA A 400 7.60 -8.53 -36.71
CA ALA A 400 8.44 -9.72 -36.55
C ALA A 400 7.72 -10.87 -35.80
N GLY A 401 6.92 -10.56 -34.79
CA GLY A 401 6.11 -11.54 -34.04
C GLY A 401 4.89 -12.08 -34.80
N SER A 402 4.52 -11.47 -35.94
CA SER A 402 3.34 -11.84 -36.73
C SER A 402 3.65 -12.68 -37.98
N THR A 403 4.90 -13.09 -38.20
CA THR A 403 5.26 -13.94 -39.34
C THR A 403 4.84 -15.40 -39.08
N PRO A 404 3.85 -15.98 -39.78
CA PRO A 404 3.58 -17.41 -39.74
C PRO A 404 4.39 -18.05 -40.88
N GLY A 405 5.62 -18.45 -40.63
CA GLY A 405 6.35 -19.39 -41.48
C GLY A 405 6.23 -20.77 -40.81
N GLY A 406 5.33 -21.67 -41.18
CA GLY A 406 4.86 -21.95 -42.53
C GLY A 406 5.84 -22.88 -43.22
N SER A 407 5.97 -24.10 -42.70
CA SER A 407 6.64 -25.21 -43.38
C SER A 407 5.90 -25.54 -44.67
N PRO A 408 6.64 -25.96 -45.71
CA PRO A 408 6.40 -27.30 -46.22
C PRO A 408 7.60 -28.24 -46.01
#